data_AF-A0A7U9DMJ3-F1
#
_entry.id   AF-A0A7U9DMJ3-F1
#
_cell.length_a   1.000
_cell.length_b   1.000
_cell.length_c   1.000
_cell.angle_alpha   90.00
_cell.angle_beta   90.00
_cell.angle_gamma   90.00
#
_symmetry.space_group_name_H-M   'P 1'
#
loop_
_entity.id
_entity.type
_entity.pdbx_description
1 polymer ?
#
loop_
_entity_poly.entity_id
_entity_poly.type
_entity_poly.pdbx_seq_one_letter_code
_entity_poly.pdbx_strand_id
1 'polypeptide(L)'
;MNETEPDFWVLEYVTITKDPRTGLVVAIGGTDQAADILQRTGGFLSAPGPRGDYHHLPHGLHIEQQRLKATTASHALLTAGHSVHLDPALNMLATPDGEREAALRYLTQLAERASAAETSSEVAEVLTEVAAPVHGLLPLTREVIVRSWIAASKLHGAAPGEEPEPLARLAGTANSLSEATRVILHARNHAARRTQSPTATPASAPDRAQSQVARRR
;
A
#
# COMPACT_ATOMS: atom_id res chain seq x y z
N MET A 1 32.96 28.15 -23.52
CA MET A 1 33.14 26.69 -23.42
C MET A 1 31.75 26.09 -23.49
N ASN A 2 31.42 25.40 -24.58
CA ASN A 2 30.13 24.72 -24.70
C ASN A 2 30.26 23.41 -23.93
N GLU A 3 29.66 23.34 -22.75
CA GLU A 3 29.49 22.07 -22.05
C GLU A 3 28.42 21.29 -22.81
N THR A 4 28.88 20.36 -23.65
CA THR A 4 28.01 19.38 -24.29
C THR A 4 27.40 18.52 -23.20
N GLU A 5 26.08 18.53 -23.08
CA GLU A 5 25.33 17.65 -22.17
C GLU A 5 25.71 16.19 -22.48
N PRO A 6 26.03 15.36 -21.47
CA PRO A 6 26.45 13.98 -21.72
C PRO A 6 25.29 13.20 -22.34
N ASP A 7 25.54 12.58 -23.50
CA ASP A 7 24.60 11.61 -24.08
C ASP A 7 24.48 10.42 -23.12
N PHE A 8 23.34 10.31 -22.45
CA PHE A 8 23.01 9.14 -21.64
C PHE A 8 22.58 8.01 -22.57
N TRP A 9 23.54 7.15 -22.93
CA TRP A 9 23.24 5.86 -23.54
C TRP A 9 22.64 4.96 -22.46
N VAL A 10 21.33 5.05 -22.23
CA VAL A 10 20.64 4.00 -21.49
C VAL A 10 20.72 2.75 -22.36
N LEU A 11 21.73 1.92 -22.09
CA LEU A 11 21.73 0.54 -22.55
C LEU A 11 20.40 -0.06 -22.06
N GLU A 12 19.66 -0.65 -22.99
CA GLU A 12 18.26 -1.05 -22.91
C GLU A 12 17.75 -1.48 -21.53
N TYR A 13 16.48 -1.16 -21.26
CA TYR A 13 15.81 -1.41 -19.98
C TYR A 13 15.49 -2.90 -19.77
N VAL A 14 15.94 -3.45 -18.64
CA VAL A 14 15.66 -4.83 -18.21
C VAL A 14 14.66 -4.82 -17.05
N THR A 15 13.61 -5.61 -17.15
CA THR A 15 12.61 -5.76 -16.08
C THR A 15 12.68 -7.15 -15.48
N ILE A 16 13.00 -7.26 -14.19
CA ILE A 16 13.03 -8.50 -13.40
C ILE A 16 11.85 -8.51 -12.42
N THR A 17 10.85 -9.34 -12.70
CA THR A 17 9.60 -9.40 -11.91
C THR A 17 9.18 -10.83 -11.62
N LYS A 18 8.31 -11.01 -10.63
CA LYS A 18 7.68 -12.30 -10.37
C LYS A 18 6.33 -12.37 -11.08
N ASP A 19 6.16 -13.34 -11.98
CA ASP A 19 4.86 -13.61 -12.62
C ASP A 19 3.86 -14.05 -11.53
N PRO A 20 2.77 -13.29 -11.29
CA PRO A 20 1.80 -13.60 -10.25
C PRO A 20 1.01 -14.88 -10.52
N ARG A 21 0.92 -15.32 -11.79
CA ARG A 21 0.16 -16.53 -12.17
C ARG A 21 0.94 -17.80 -11.93
N THR A 22 2.24 -17.78 -12.22
CA THR A 22 3.12 -18.97 -12.15
C THR A 22 4.07 -18.95 -10.96
N GLY A 23 4.26 -17.78 -10.34
CA GLY A 23 5.26 -17.56 -9.31
C GLY A 23 6.71 -17.56 -9.83
N LEU A 24 6.90 -17.58 -11.15
CA LEU A 24 8.21 -17.63 -11.79
C LEU A 24 8.84 -16.24 -11.83
N VAL A 25 10.13 -16.15 -11.53
CA VAL A 25 10.88 -14.89 -11.71
C VAL A 25 11.35 -14.80 -13.15
N VAL A 26 10.95 -13.74 -13.83
CA VAL A 26 11.17 -13.51 -15.26
C VAL A 26 11.90 -12.19 -15.44
N ALA A 27 12.87 -12.19 -16.35
CA ALA A 27 13.58 -11.03 -16.84
C ALA A 27 13.24 -10.80 -18.33
N ILE A 28 12.78 -9.59 -18.66
CA ILE A 28 12.34 -9.20 -20.01
C ILE A 28 13.10 -7.93 -20.43
N GLY A 29 13.51 -7.90 -21.71
CA GLY A 29 14.23 -6.78 -22.31
C GLY A 29 15.75 -6.87 -22.10
N GLY A 30 16.44 -5.87 -22.64
CA GLY A 30 17.90 -5.83 -22.65
C GLY A 30 18.53 -6.45 -23.89
N THR A 31 19.84 -6.27 -24.01
CA THR A 31 20.66 -6.76 -25.12
C THR A 31 21.18 -8.18 -24.86
N ASP A 32 21.85 -8.78 -25.85
CA ASP A 32 22.56 -10.07 -25.66
C ASP A 32 23.58 -10.03 -24.51
N GLN A 33 24.16 -8.86 -24.24
CA GLN A 33 25.02 -8.65 -23.08
C GLN A 33 24.25 -8.76 -21.76
N ALA A 34 23.04 -8.21 -21.69
CA ALA A 34 22.17 -8.36 -20.53
C ALA A 34 21.74 -9.83 -20.34
N ALA A 35 21.40 -10.52 -21.44
CA ALA A 35 21.08 -11.94 -21.45
C ALA A 35 22.22 -12.81 -20.88
N ASP A 36 23.45 -12.50 -21.27
CA ASP A 36 24.65 -13.17 -20.80
C ASP A 36 24.91 -12.91 -19.30
N ILE A 37 24.73 -11.67 -18.81
CA ILE A 37 24.83 -11.33 -17.39
C ILE A 37 23.76 -12.07 -16.57
N LEU A 38 22.51 -12.09 -17.06
CA LEU A 38 21.39 -12.79 -16.42
C LEU A 38 21.69 -14.29 -16.25
N GLN A 39 22.25 -14.92 -17.28
CA GLN A 39 22.62 -16.34 -17.24
C GLN A 39 23.81 -16.61 -16.32
N ARG A 40 24.91 -15.85 -16.43
CA ARG A 40 26.13 -16.10 -15.66
C ARG A 40 26.01 -15.75 -14.18
N THR A 41 25.37 -14.62 -13.87
CA THR A 41 25.35 -14.09 -12.50
C THR A 41 24.06 -14.45 -11.77
N GLY A 42 22.91 -14.37 -12.43
CA GLY A 42 21.62 -14.72 -11.85
C GLY A 42 21.29 -16.21 -11.94
N GLY A 43 21.87 -16.93 -12.91
CA GLY A 43 21.48 -18.30 -13.24
C GLY A 43 20.09 -18.35 -13.88
N PHE A 44 19.71 -17.30 -14.61
CA PHE A 44 18.51 -17.33 -15.43
C PHE A 44 18.71 -18.26 -16.64
N LEU A 45 17.62 -18.84 -17.12
CA LEU A 45 17.56 -19.69 -18.31
C LEU A 45 16.82 -18.94 -19.41
N SER A 46 17.29 -19.02 -20.65
CA SER A 46 16.58 -18.48 -21.80
C SER A 46 15.41 -19.37 -22.18
N ALA A 47 14.28 -18.75 -22.50
CA ALA A 47 13.09 -19.42 -23.01
C ALA A 47 12.48 -18.62 -24.16
N PRO A 48 11.95 -19.31 -25.19
CA PRO A 48 11.32 -18.64 -26.33
C PRO A 48 10.01 -17.99 -25.89
N GLY A 49 9.83 -16.71 -26.20
CA GLY A 49 8.63 -15.93 -25.91
C GLY A 49 7.94 -15.37 -27.15
N PRO A 50 6.65 -15.01 -27.06
CA PRO A 50 5.89 -14.47 -28.19
C PRO A 50 6.36 -13.08 -28.65
N ARG A 51 7.27 -12.41 -27.90
CA ARG A 51 7.83 -11.09 -28.21
C ARG A 51 9.37 -11.11 -28.27
N GLY A 52 9.95 -12.28 -28.51
CA GLY A 52 11.38 -12.53 -28.38
C GLY A 52 11.69 -13.42 -27.17
N ASP A 53 12.95 -13.84 -27.10
CA ASP A 53 13.44 -14.65 -25.98
C ASP A 53 13.32 -13.86 -24.68
N TYR A 54 12.93 -14.55 -23.61
CA TYR A 54 12.93 -14.02 -22.26
C TYR A 54 13.79 -14.92 -21.38
N HIS A 55 14.18 -14.40 -20.22
CA HIS A 55 14.95 -15.15 -19.27
C HIS A 55 14.12 -15.43 -18.03
N HIS A 56 14.27 -16.59 -17.41
CA HIS A 56 13.59 -16.89 -16.16
C HIS A 56 14.47 -17.69 -15.22
N LEU A 57 14.25 -17.56 -13.91
CA LEU A 57 14.92 -18.44 -12.96
C LEU A 57 14.38 -19.88 -13.07
N PRO A 58 15.19 -20.89 -12.69
CA PRO A 58 14.72 -22.27 -12.59
C PRO A 58 13.45 -22.41 -11.75
N HIS A 59 12.60 -23.35 -12.17
CA HIS A 59 11.40 -23.72 -11.42
C HIS A 59 11.79 -24.38 -10.08
N GLY A 60 10.94 -24.22 -9.07
CA GLY A 60 11.11 -24.91 -7.77
C GLY A 60 12.16 -24.30 -6.84
N LEU A 61 12.77 -23.15 -7.18
CA LEU A 61 13.65 -22.44 -6.27
C LEU A 61 12.91 -21.92 -5.04
N HIS A 62 13.54 -21.99 -3.87
CA HIS A 62 13.03 -21.35 -2.66
C HIS A 62 13.03 -19.82 -2.81
N ILE A 63 12.11 -19.15 -2.10
CA ILE A 63 11.91 -17.70 -2.24
C ILE A 63 13.18 -16.90 -1.95
N GLU A 64 13.93 -17.27 -0.92
CA GLU A 64 15.22 -16.61 -0.59
C GLU A 64 16.25 -16.77 -1.71
N GLN A 65 16.30 -17.93 -2.36
CA GLN A 65 17.18 -18.15 -3.50
C GLN A 65 16.75 -17.35 -4.73
N GLN A 66 15.43 -17.23 -4.96
CA GLN A 66 14.89 -16.37 -6.02
C GLN A 66 15.29 -14.92 -5.79
N ARG A 67 15.11 -14.41 -4.57
CA ARG A 67 15.47 -13.03 -4.20
C ARG A 67 16.96 -12.78 -4.34
N LEU A 68 17.80 -13.67 -3.82
CA LEU A 68 19.25 -13.56 -3.91
C LEU A 68 19.71 -13.48 -5.37
N LYS A 69 19.24 -14.40 -6.22
CA LYS A 69 19.60 -14.47 -7.62
C LYS A 69 19.12 -13.26 -8.42
N ALA A 70 17.87 -12.84 -8.21
CA ALA A 70 17.30 -11.66 -8.86
C ALA A 70 18.03 -10.36 -8.46
N THR A 71 18.35 -10.21 -7.17
CA THR A 71 19.09 -9.07 -6.64
C THR A 71 20.52 -9.03 -7.19
N THR A 72 21.22 -10.17 -7.19
CA THR A 72 22.59 -10.26 -7.69
C THR A 72 22.64 -9.95 -9.19
N ALA A 73 21.69 -10.47 -9.97
CA ALA A 73 21.59 -10.20 -11.39
C ALA A 73 21.28 -8.72 -11.68
N SER A 74 20.34 -8.13 -10.94
CA SER A 74 20.01 -6.71 -11.04
C SER A 74 21.23 -5.82 -10.78
N HIS A 75 21.97 -6.11 -9.72
CA HIS A 75 23.18 -5.36 -9.38
C HIS A 75 24.28 -5.49 -10.45
N ALA A 76 24.46 -6.69 -11.02
CA ALA A 76 25.43 -6.90 -12.09
C ALA A 76 25.04 -6.16 -13.38
N LEU A 77 23.76 -6.14 -13.73
CA LEU A 77 23.23 -5.40 -14.87
C LEU A 77 23.40 -3.88 -14.68
N LEU A 78 23.08 -3.37 -13.49
CA LEU A 78 23.29 -1.95 -13.14
C LEU A 78 24.78 -1.57 -13.22
N THR A 79 25.68 -2.44 -12.73
CA THR A 79 27.13 -2.23 -12.80
C THR A 79 27.63 -2.22 -14.25
N ALA A 80 27.00 -2.98 -15.14
CA ALA A 80 27.30 -3.01 -16.56
C ALA A 80 26.67 -1.82 -17.33
N GLY A 81 25.95 -0.92 -16.66
CA GLY A 81 25.36 0.29 -17.26
C GLY A 81 23.95 0.11 -17.81
N HIS A 82 23.29 -1.02 -17.55
CA HIS A 82 21.89 -1.22 -17.91
C HIS A 82 20.96 -0.53 -16.93
N SER A 83 19.82 -0.04 -17.41
CA SER A 83 18.71 0.35 -16.53
C SER A 83 17.89 -0.87 -16.15
N VAL A 84 17.69 -1.09 -14.85
CA VAL A 84 17.01 -2.30 -14.35
C VAL A 84 15.85 -1.93 -13.45
N HIS A 85 14.70 -2.53 -13.69
CA HIS A 85 13.62 -2.62 -12.71
C HIS A 85 13.66 -3.97 -12.01
N LEU A 86 13.88 -3.95 -10.70
CA LEU A 86 13.74 -5.12 -9.86
C LEU A 86 12.46 -4.96 -9.03
N ASP A 87 11.56 -5.94 -9.14
CA ASP A 87 10.40 -6.06 -8.26
C ASP A 87 10.85 -5.96 -6.78
N PRO A 88 10.29 -5.03 -5.97
CA PRO A 88 10.67 -4.86 -4.57
C PRO A 88 10.60 -6.15 -3.75
N ALA A 89 9.65 -7.05 -4.06
CA ALA A 89 9.53 -8.34 -3.37
C ALA A 89 10.71 -9.27 -3.64
N LEU A 90 11.44 -9.05 -4.73
CA LEU A 90 12.64 -9.80 -5.12
C LEU A 90 13.93 -9.18 -4.60
N ASN A 91 13.90 -7.93 -4.16
CA ASN A 91 15.08 -7.24 -3.64
C ASN A 91 15.45 -7.77 -2.25
N MET A 92 16.60 -8.44 -2.11
CA MET A 92 17.15 -8.87 -0.80
C MET A 92 17.78 -7.72 -0.03
N LEU A 93 18.20 -6.64 -0.71
CA LEU A 93 18.76 -5.46 -0.06
C LEU A 93 17.66 -4.53 0.47
N ALA A 94 16.41 -4.72 0.04
CA ALA A 94 15.26 -4.14 0.73
C ALA A 94 15.11 -4.86 2.07
N THR A 95 15.45 -4.17 3.17
CA THR A 95 15.28 -4.71 4.52
C THR A 95 13.78 -4.90 4.79
N PRO A 96 13.29 -6.14 5.03
CA PRO A 96 11.88 -6.38 5.38
C PRO A 96 11.45 -5.59 6.62
N ASP A 97 12.40 -5.35 7.53
CA ASP A 97 12.19 -4.57 8.74
C ASP A 97 12.11 -3.06 8.48
N GLY A 98 12.66 -2.53 7.38
CA GLY A 98 12.62 -1.09 7.08
C GLY A 98 11.20 -0.59 6.84
N GLU A 99 10.39 -1.36 6.10
CA GLU A 99 8.97 -1.05 5.87
C GLU A 99 8.16 -1.18 7.17
N ARG A 100 8.43 -2.22 7.98
CA ARG A 100 7.81 -2.41 9.28
C ARG A 100 8.14 -1.27 10.24
N GLU A 101 9.40 -0.86 10.33
CA GLU A 101 9.85 0.26 11.15
C GLU A 101 9.26 1.58 10.67
N ALA A 102 9.17 1.81 9.37
CA ALA A 102 8.50 2.97 8.80
C ALA A 102 7.02 3.01 9.17
N ALA A 103 6.31 1.87 9.07
CA ALA A 103 4.92 1.76 9.48
C ALA A 103 4.73 2.03 10.99
N LEU A 104 5.58 1.45 11.84
CA LEU A 104 5.54 1.69 13.29
C LEU A 104 5.81 3.17 13.63
N ARG A 105 6.80 3.78 12.98
CA ARG A 105 7.10 5.22 13.14
C ARG A 105 5.94 6.10 12.71
N TYR A 106 5.28 5.75 11.60
CA TYR A 106 4.07 6.44 11.13
C TYR A 106 2.94 6.34 12.17
N LEU A 107 2.71 5.16 12.76
CA LEU A 107 1.71 4.99 13.82
C LEU A 107 2.02 5.85 15.06
N THR A 108 3.29 5.93 15.47
CA THR A 108 3.72 6.83 16.56
C THR A 108 3.44 8.28 16.20
N GLN A 109 3.82 8.73 15.01
CA GLN A 109 3.56 10.11 14.56
C GLN A 109 2.06 10.42 14.48
N LEU A 110 1.24 9.45 14.07
CA LEU A 110 -0.21 9.63 14.02
C LEU A 110 -0.82 9.78 15.42
N ALA A 111 -0.32 9.02 16.40
CA ALA A 111 -0.72 9.16 17.80
C ALA A 111 -0.31 10.52 18.38
N GLU A 112 0.91 10.98 18.10
CA GLU A 112 1.36 12.32 18.51
C GLU A 112 0.52 13.43 17.88
N ARG A 113 0.20 13.34 16.58
CA ARG A 113 -0.72 14.26 15.90
C ARG A 113 -2.11 14.27 16.54
N ALA A 114 -2.60 13.10 16.95
CA ALA A 114 -3.88 13.00 17.67
C ALA A 114 -3.84 13.75 19.01
N SER A 115 -2.74 13.60 19.76
CA SER A 115 -2.55 14.26 21.06
C SER A 115 -2.31 15.76 20.94
N ALA A 116 -1.66 16.20 19.86
CA ALA A 116 -1.33 17.60 19.61
C ALA A 116 -2.45 18.36 18.88
N ALA A 117 -3.53 17.69 18.46
CA ALA A 117 -4.64 18.32 17.77
C ALA A 117 -5.35 19.35 18.66
N GLU A 118 -5.34 20.62 18.23
CA GLU A 118 -5.99 21.73 18.92
C GLU A 118 -7.40 21.98 18.38
N THR A 119 -7.69 21.47 17.18
CA THR A 119 -8.95 21.71 16.48
C THR A 119 -9.71 20.41 16.21
N SER A 120 -11.04 20.54 16.12
CA SER A 120 -11.89 19.43 15.68
C SER A 120 -11.61 19.01 14.24
N SER A 121 -10.98 19.88 13.41
CA SER A 121 -10.56 19.53 12.05
C SER A 121 -9.40 18.54 12.06
N GLU A 122 -8.37 18.83 12.85
CA GLU A 122 -7.18 17.98 12.97
C GLU A 122 -7.53 16.60 13.53
N VAL A 123 -8.44 16.55 14.52
CA VAL A 123 -8.99 15.28 15.02
C VAL A 123 -9.71 14.53 13.90
N ALA A 124 -10.51 15.20 13.06
CA ALA A 124 -11.20 14.56 11.95
C ALA A 124 -10.24 14.02 10.88
N GLU A 125 -9.11 14.69 10.62
CA GLU A 125 -8.06 14.21 9.72
C GLU A 125 -7.41 12.95 10.25
N VAL A 126 -7.00 12.93 11.52
CA VAL A 126 -6.43 11.73 12.16
C VAL A 126 -7.41 10.56 12.11
N LEU A 127 -8.68 10.79 12.46
CA LEU A 127 -9.70 9.74 12.40
C LEU A 127 -9.99 9.28 10.95
N THR A 128 -9.71 10.12 9.94
CA THR A 128 -9.78 9.73 8.52
C THR A 128 -8.67 8.75 8.17
N GLU A 129 -7.42 9.00 8.59
CA GLU A 129 -6.30 8.06 8.39
C GLU A 129 -6.57 6.69 9.03
N VAL A 130 -7.25 6.68 10.19
CA VAL A 130 -7.56 5.43 10.91
C VAL A 130 -8.67 4.63 10.22
N ALA A 131 -9.74 5.29 9.76
CA ALA A 131 -10.98 4.61 9.38
C ALA A 131 -11.42 4.82 7.92
N ALA A 132 -10.59 5.43 7.07
CA ALA A 132 -10.89 5.57 5.65
C ALA A 132 -11.25 4.21 5.02
N PRO A 133 -12.32 4.09 4.21
CA PRO A 133 -12.87 2.79 3.80
C PRO A 133 -11.90 1.85 3.06
N VAL A 134 -10.95 2.42 2.29
CA VAL A 134 -10.04 1.65 1.44
C VAL A 134 -8.61 1.66 1.97
N HIS A 135 -8.13 2.82 2.41
CA HIS A 135 -6.74 3.01 2.84
C HIS A 135 -6.60 3.28 4.34
N GLY A 136 -7.67 3.12 5.11
CA GLY A 136 -7.64 3.29 6.55
C GLY A 136 -6.89 2.17 7.24
N LEU A 137 -6.20 2.51 8.32
CA LEU A 137 -5.42 1.56 9.11
C LEU A 137 -6.26 0.38 9.64
N LEU A 138 -7.48 0.62 10.11
CA LEU A 138 -8.35 -0.43 10.62
C LEU A 138 -8.86 -1.38 9.52
N PRO A 139 -9.39 -0.90 8.37
CA PRO A 139 -9.71 -1.76 7.24
C PRO A 139 -8.53 -2.60 6.74
N LEU A 140 -7.33 -2.03 6.65
CA LEU A 140 -6.14 -2.78 6.24
C LEU A 140 -5.77 -3.86 7.26
N THR A 141 -5.82 -3.55 8.56
CA THR A 141 -5.58 -4.51 9.63
C THR A 141 -6.60 -5.65 9.62
N ARG A 142 -7.87 -5.32 9.39
CA ARG A 142 -8.94 -6.30 9.24
C ARG A 142 -8.65 -7.25 8.07
N GLU A 143 -8.23 -6.72 6.93
CA GLU A 143 -7.92 -7.54 5.76
C GLU A 143 -6.78 -8.53 6.04
N VAL A 144 -5.74 -8.10 6.76
CA VAL A 144 -4.66 -9.00 7.21
C VAL A 144 -5.21 -10.16 8.06
N ILE A 145 -6.09 -9.87 9.02
CA ILE A 145 -6.71 -10.90 9.88
C ILE A 145 -7.60 -11.85 9.07
N VAL A 146 -8.45 -11.32 8.17
CA VAL A 146 -9.33 -12.15 7.33
C VAL A 146 -8.51 -13.07 6.42
N ARG A 147 -7.47 -12.55 5.77
CA ARG A 147 -6.57 -13.37 4.94
C ARG A 147 -5.83 -14.41 5.74
N SER A 148 -5.37 -14.06 6.94
CA SER A 148 -4.70 -14.99 7.85
C SER A 148 -5.62 -16.10 8.30
N TRP A 149 -6.88 -15.77 8.63
CA TRP A 149 -7.91 -16.75 8.97
C TRP A 149 -8.21 -17.68 7.80
N ILE A 150 -8.45 -17.15 6.59
CA ILE A 150 -8.68 -17.97 5.39
C ILE A 150 -7.49 -18.90 5.11
N ALA A 151 -6.27 -18.40 5.23
CA ALA A 151 -5.06 -19.18 5.02
C ALA A 151 -4.94 -20.29 6.07
N ALA A 152 -5.14 -19.97 7.35
CA ALA A 152 -5.10 -20.95 8.43
C ALA A 152 -6.19 -22.01 8.28
N SER A 153 -7.43 -21.63 7.96
CA SER A 153 -8.54 -22.58 7.74
C SER A 153 -8.27 -23.55 6.58
N LYS A 154 -7.60 -23.10 5.51
CA LYS A 154 -7.16 -23.99 4.41
C LYS A 154 -6.10 -25.00 4.84
N LEU A 155 -5.20 -24.61 5.73
CA LEU A 155 -4.15 -25.50 6.25
C LEU A 155 -4.69 -26.55 7.23
N HIS A 156 -5.78 -26.26 7.95
CA HIS A 156 -6.36 -27.14 8.97
C HIS A 156 -7.46 -28.08 8.44
N GLY A 157 -7.57 -28.30 7.13
CA GLY A 157 -8.69 -29.02 6.51
C GLY A 157 -9.10 -30.35 7.18
N ALA A 158 -10.41 -30.50 7.41
CA ALA A 158 -11.14 -31.77 7.61
C ALA A 158 -10.71 -32.69 8.78
N ALA A 159 -10.42 -32.16 9.97
CA ALA A 159 -10.55 -32.96 11.19
C ALA A 159 -11.99 -32.80 11.74
N PRO A 160 -12.82 -33.86 11.77
CA PRO A 160 -14.14 -33.78 12.37
C PRO A 160 -14.01 -33.84 13.89
N GLY A 161 -14.41 -32.77 14.60
CA GLY A 161 -14.65 -32.88 16.04
C GLY A 161 -14.58 -31.58 16.84
N GLU A 162 -13.81 -30.58 16.41
CA GLU A 162 -13.69 -29.31 17.12
C GLU A 162 -13.34 -28.24 16.08
N GLU A 163 -14.21 -27.25 15.85
CA GLU A 163 -13.69 -26.00 15.29
C GLU A 163 -12.67 -25.48 16.30
N PRO A 164 -11.40 -25.29 15.92
CA PRO A 164 -10.42 -24.80 16.86
C PRO A 164 -10.83 -23.37 17.23
N GLU A 165 -11.29 -23.22 18.47
CA GLU A 165 -11.70 -21.97 19.14
C GLU A 165 -10.84 -20.74 18.78
N PRO A 166 -9.51 -20.85 18.54
CA PRO A 166 -8.68 -19.73 18.09
C PRO A 166 -9.01 -19.17 16.69
N LEU A 167 -9.43 -20.00 15.73
CA LEU A 167 -9.75 -19.53 14.37
C LEU A 167 -11.11 -18.81 14.34
N ALA A 168 -12.09 -19.30 15.10
CA ALA A 168 -13.37 -18.62 15.26
C ALA A 168 -13.21 -17.23 15.90
N ARG A 169 -12.26 -17.08 16.84
CA ARG A 169 -11.91 -15.78 17.43
C ARG A 169 -11.37 -14.77 16.41
N LEU A 170 -10.63 -15.20 15.39
CA LEU A 170 -10.12 -14.30 14.33
C LEU A 170 -11.26 -13.69 13.51
N ALA A 171 -12.29 -14.47 13.18
CA ALA A 171 -13.49 -13.97 12.51
C ALA A 171 -14.20 -12.93 13.38
N GLY A 172 -14.33 -13.21 14.69
CA GLY A 172 -14.84 -12.25 15.67
C GLY A 172 -14.03 -10.96 15.73
N THR A 173 -12.70 -11.02 15.74
CA THR A 173 -11.82 -9.85 15.71
C THR A 173 -12.00 -9.03 14.44
N ALA A 174 -12.10 -9.67 13.28
CA ALA A 174 -12.35 -8.97 12.02
C ALA A 174 -13.69 -8.22 12.02
N ASN A 175 -14.72 -8.78 12.64
CA ASN A 175 -16.00 -8.12 12.81
C ASN A 175 -15.91 -6.92 13.77
N SER A 176 -15.21 -7.08 14.91
CA SER A 176 -14.97 -5.99 15.86
C SER A 176 -14.22 -4.81 15.22
N LEU A 177 -13.26 -5.08 14.33
CA LEU A 177 -12.55 -4.03 13.58
C LEU A 177 -13.46 -3.30 12.58
N SER A 178 -14.40 -4.00 11.94
CA SER A 178 -15.43 -3.36 11.11
C SER A 178 -16.30 -2.40 11.93
N GLU A 179 -16.78 -2.85 13.09
CA GLU A 179 -17.61 -2.00 13.96
C GLU A 179 -16.83 -0.82 14.52
N ALA A 180 -15.57 -1.02 14.94
CA ALA A 180 -14.69 0.06 15.36
C ALA A 180 -14.50 1.10 14.24
N THR A 181 -14.30 0.66 13.00
CA THR A 181 -14.20 1.54 11.82
C THR A 181 -15.47 2.40 11.67
N ARG A 182 -16.65 1.78 11.82
CA ARG A 182 -17.94 2.48 11.71
C ARG A 182 -18.11 3.54 12.81
N VAL A 183 -17.74 3.21 14.04
CA VAL A 183 -17.79 4.13 15.18
C VAL A 183 -16.84 5.32 14.96
N ILE A 184 -15.62 5.06 14.49
CA ILE A 184 -14.63 6.10 14.24
C ILE A 184 -15.07 7.02 13.10
N LEU A 185 -15.62 6.48 12.01
CA LEU A 185 -16.19 7.30 10.94
C LEU A 185 -17.32 8.21 11.44
N HIS A 186 -18.15 7.74 12.37
CA HIS A 186 -19.19 8.57 12.97
C HIS A 186 -18.59 9.71 13.80
N ALA A 187 -17.60 9.41 14.65
CA ALA A 187 -16.89 10.41 15.45
C ALA A 187 -16.18 11.45 14.56
N ARG A 188 -15.53 11.00 13.49
CA ARG A 188 -14.89 11.84 12.48
C ARG A 188 -15.88 12.81 11.84
N ASN A 189 -17.04 12.31 11.40
CA ASN A 189 -18.07 13.16 10.79
C ASN A 189 -18.68 14.16 11.78
N HIS A 190 -18.72 13.83 13.07
CA HIS A 190 -19.09 14.79 14.11
C HIS A 190 -18.04 15.89 14.29
N ALA A 191 -16.76 15.52 14.36
CA ALA A 191 -15.64 16.45 14.48
C ALA A 191 -15.55 17.40 13.28
N ALA A 192 -15.72 16.88 12.05
CA ALA A 192 -15.73 17.66 10.81
C ALA A 192 -16.92 18.63 10.69
N ARG A 193 -18.02 18.43 11.44
CA ARG A 193 -19.18 19.35 11.43
C ARG A 193 -18.99 20.55 12.34
N ARG A 194 -18.19 20.43 13.42
CA ARG A 194 -17.94 21.54 14.36
C ARG A 194 -17.11 22.66 13.74
N THR A 195 -16.29 22.36 12.75
CA THR A 195 -15.52 23.35 11.99
C THR A 195 -16.38 24.16 11.03
N GLN A 196 -17.59 23.66 10.71
CA GLN A 196 -18.56 24.31 9.81
C GLN A 196 -19.62 25.14 10.54
N SER A 197 -19.59 25.22 11.88
CA SER A 197 -20.49 26.12 12.61
C SER A 197 -20.20 27.57 12.20
N PRO A 198 -21.13 28.26 11.51
CA PRO A 198 -20.88 29.61 11.06
C PRO A 198 -20.78 30.52 12.28
N THR A 199 -19.85 31.46 12.23
CA THR A 199 -19.85 32.68 13.04
C THR A 199 -21.16 33.42 12.77
N ALA A 200 -22.22 33.09 13.51
CA ALA A 200 -23.42 33.89 13.60
C ALA A 200 -23.31 34.73 14.88
N THR A 201 -22.72 35.91 14.77
CA THR A 201 -22.92 37.01 15.73
C THR A 201 -23.97 37.99 15.17
N PRO A 202 -24.69 38.72 16.05
CA PRO A 202 -26.13 38.93 15.94
C PRO A 202 -26.50 40.41 15.69
N ALA A 203 -27.81 40.70 15.69
CA ALA A 203 -28.48 42.01 15.65
C ALA A 203 -28.83 42.51 14.23
N SER A 204 -29.99 43.11 13.96
CA SER A 204 -30.89 43.86 14.84
C SER A 204 -32.33 43.74 14.36
N ALA A 205 -33.26 43.52 15.29
CA ALA A 205 -34.61 44.04 15.10
C ALA A 205 -34.56 45.58 15.14
N PRO A 206 -35.41 46.26 14.37
CA PRO A 206 -36.06 47.44 14.88
C PRO A 206 -37.56 47.18 14.98
N ASP A 207 -38.03 47.25 16.21
CA ASP A 207 -39.41 47.59 16.51
C ASP A 207 -39.62 49.06 16.12
N ARG A 208 -40.51 49.35 15.16
CA ARG A 208 -41.25 50.61 15.16
C ARG A 208 -42.58 50.48 14.43
N ALA A 209 -43.60 50.52 15.25
CA ALA A 209 -45.01 50.70 14.96
C ALA A 209 -45.36 51.83 13.96
N GLN A 210 -46.57 51.69 13.42
CA GLN A 210 -47.54 52.72 12.98
C GLN A 210 -47.76 52.93 11.46
N SER A 211 -48.93 52.44 11.03
CA SER A 211 -50.02 53.21 10.40
C SER A 211 -49.93 53.61 8.91
N GLN A 212 -50.76 52.98 8.06
CA GLN A 212 -52.01 53.55 7.48
C GLN A 212 -52.43 52.87 6.16
N VAL A 213 -53.67 52.36 6.16
CA VAL A 213 -54.74 52.49 5.13
C VAL A 213 -54.35 52.67 3.66
N ALA A 214 -54.78 51.73 2.78
CA ALA A 214 -55.62 52.02 1.60
C ALA A 214 -55.96 50.78 0.73
N ARG A 215 -57.24 50.37 0.79
CA ARG A 215 -58.22 50.19 -0.31
C ARG A 215 -57.90 49.35 -1.57
N ARG A 216 -58.95 48.60 -1.97
CA ARG A 216 -59.33 47.95 -3.26
C ARG A 216 -59.00 46.44 -3.30
N ARG A 217 -59.92 45.54 -3.68
CA ARG A 217 -61.20 45.66 -4.38
C ARG A 217 -62.08 44.47 -4.02
#